data_AF-A0A1D8MTK1-F1
#
_entry.id   AF-A0A1D8MTK1-F1
#
_cell.length_a   1.000
_cell.length_b   1.000
_cell.length_c   1.000
_cell.angle_alpha   90.00
_cell.angle_beta   90.00
_cell.angle_gamma   90.00
#
_symmetry.space_group_name_H-M   'P 1'
#
loop_
_entity.id
_entity.type
_entity.pdbx_description
1 polymer ?
#
loop_
_entity_poly.entity_id
_entity_poly.type
_entity_poly.pdbx_seq_one_letter_code
_entity_poly.pdbx_strand_id
1 'polypeptide(L)'
;MAKAVIQKNWYEIQAPDIFNVDSITETPAEKDSQVQGRRVKESLNEVMDDTDKYYVDVSMRVTEVEGNKAFAEIDGMECSSEFVSRMIRKRSDRFDLVHDVTTEDDREVRVKIVGGTLKKTSSATLNAVRNELEDILDEKASEQMYNEFMENIFLDKVQEDLRDKANEIYPFRELEIRKTELKE
;
A
#
# COMPACT_ATOMS: atom_id res chain seq x y z
N MET A 1 -20.29 -31.71 29.99
CA MET A 1 -18.82 -31.67 30.11
C MET A 1 -18.41 -30.21 30.09
N ALA A 2 -17.77 -29.72 31.16
CA ALA A 2 -17.33 -28.32 31.23
C ALA A 2 -16.25 -28.09 30.17
N LYS A 3 -16.45 -27.10 29.30
CA LYS A 3 -15.47 -26.69 28.29
C LYS A 3 -14.25 -26.17 29.06
N ALA A 4 -13.09 -26.79 28.90
CA ALA A 4 -11.85 -26.30 29.51
C ALA A 4 -11.66 -24.84 29.11
N VAL A 5 -11.46 -23.94 30.09
CA VAL A 5 -11.16 -22.54 29.82
C VAL A 5 -9.72 -22.51 29.32
N ILE A 6 -9.55 -22.39 28.01
CA ILE A 6 -8.24 -22.34 27.38
C ILE A 6 -7.68 -20.93 27.63
N GLN A 7 -6.48 -20.87 28.21
CA GLN A 7 -5.80 -19.61 28.50
C GLN A 7 -5.26 -19.01 27.19
N LYS A 8 -5.55 -17.73 26.98
CA LYS A 8 -5.03 -16.97 25.83
C LYS A 8 -3.72 -16.31 26.21
N ASN A 9 -2.73 -16.42 25.34
CA ASN A 9 -1.50 -15.65 25.39
C ASN A 9 -1.67 -14.40 24.51
N TRP A 10 -1.07 -13.30 24.94
CA TRP A 10 -1.02 -12.06 24.18
C TRP A 10 0.28 -12.02 23.40
N TYR A 11 0.17 -11.83 22.08
CA TYR A 11 1.30 -11.72 21.18
C TYR A 11 1.42 -10.28 20.72
N GLU A 12 2.61 -9.71 20.86
CA GLU A 12 2.94 -8.36 20.43
C GLU A 12 3.39 -8.40 18.97
N ILE A 13 2.68 -7.69 18.10
CA ILE A 13 2.99 -7.64 16.67
C ILE A 13 4.03 -6.56 16.45
N GLN A 14 5.22 -6.99 16.04
CA GLN A 14 6.34 -6.13 15.70
C GLN A 14 6.24 -5.71 14.23
N ALA A 15 6.49 -4.42 13.99
CA ALA A 15 6.51 -3.88 12.64
C ALA A 15 7.78 -4.33 11.89
N PRO A 16 7.74 -4.38 10.55
CA PRO A 16 8.95 -4.46 9.75
C PRO A 16 9.90 -3.26 10.02
N ASP A 17 11.21 -3.48 9.84
CA ASP A 17 12.29 -2.50 10.11
C ASP A 17 12.17 -1.17 9.35
N ILE A 18 11.32 -1.10 8.33
CA ILE A 18 11.05 0.10 7.53
C ILE A 18 10.32 1.15 8.36
N PHE A 19 9.61 0.71 9.41
CA PHE A 19 8.81 1.58 10.25
C PHE A 19 9.58 2.02 11.49
N ASN A 20 9.32 3.25 11.95
CA ASN A 20 9.99 3.81 13.14
C ASN A 20 9.41 3.30 14.47
N VAL A 21 8.45 2.36 14.41
CA VAL A 21 7.69 1.86 15.56
C VAL A 21 7.97 0.37 15.73
N ASP A 22 8.45 -0.03 16.91
CA ASP A 22 8.77 -1.43 17.21
C ASP A 22 7.52 -2.31 17.36
N SER A 23 6.43 -1.74 17.88
CA SER A 23 5.23 -2.48 18.29
C SER A 23 3.97 -1.77 17.85
N ILE A 24 3.14 -2.51 17.13
CA ILE A 24 1.95 -1.96 16.48
C ILE A 24 0.72 -2.23 17.34
N THR A 25 0.48 -3.50 17.62
CA THR A 25 -0.74 -3.96 18.27
C THR A 25 -0.50 -5.29 18.97
N GLU A 26 -1.41 -5.66 19.86
CA GLU A 26 -1.40 -6.94 20.52
C GLU A 26 -2.56 -7.80 20.04
N THR A 27 -2.29 -9.09 19.89
CA THR A 27 -3.28 -10.05 19.40
C THR A 27 -3.34 -11.26 20.31
N PRO A 28 -4.52 -11.62 20.86
CA PRO A 28 -4.65 -12.80 21.69
C PRO A 28 -4.79 -14.07 20.84
N ALA A 29 -4.06 -15.13 21.23
CA ALA A 29 -4.19 -16.46 20.63
C ALA A 29 -3.90 -17.57 21.66
N GLU A 30 -4.36 -18.79 21.35
CA GLU A 30 -4.10 -19.96 22.20
C GLU A 30 -2.82 -20.68 21.79
N LYS A 31 -2.45 -20.60 20.51
CA LYS A 31 -1.26 -21.22 19.92
C LYS A 31 -0.61 -20.27 18.92
N ASP A 32 0.71 -20.35 18.80
CA ASP A 32 1.52 -19.53 17.89
C ASP A 32 1.09 -19.71 16.42
N SER A 33 0.72 -20.94 16.05
CA SER A 33 0.23 -21.28 14.70
C SER A 33 -1.08 -20.56 14.32
N GLN A 34 -1.81 -20.01 15.28
CA GLN A 34 -3.03 -19.23 15.02
C GLN A 34 -2.74 -17.75 14.75
N VAL A 35 -1.54 -17.27 15.08
CA VAL A 35 -1.12 -15.88 14.90
C VAL A 35 -0.45 -15.70 13.55
N GLN A 36 0.34 -16.69 13.13
CA GLN A 36 0.93 -16.74 11.78
C GLN A 36 -0.17 -16.62 10.71
N GLY A 37 0.06 -15.74 9.73
CA GLY A 37 -0.87 -15.44 8.65
C GLY A 37 -2.01 -14.47 9.01
N ARG A 38 -2.11 -13.98 10.26
CA ARG A 38 -3.05 -12.89 10.56
C ARG A 38 -2.63 -11.62 9.84
N ARG A 39 -3.62 -10.92 9.28
CA ARG A 39 -3.44 -9.59 8.69
C ARG A 39 -3.94 -8.54 9.65
N VAL A 40 -3.11 -7.53 9.87
CA VAL A 40 -3.42 -6.36 10.68
C VAL A 40 -3.38 -5.14 9.77
N LYS A 41 -4.31 -4.23 10.01
CA LYS A 41 -4.47 -3.01 9.23
C LYS A 41 -4.37 -1.83 10.19
N GLU A 42 -3.45 -0.93 9.91
CA GLU A 42 -3.22 0.27 10.72
C GLU A 42 -3.04 1.50 9.84
N SER A 43 -3.26 2.68 10.42
CA SER A 43 -3.05 3.95 9.74
C SER A 43 -1.56 4.20 9.51
N LEU A 44 -1.18 4.67 8.32
CA LEU A 44 0.22 4.99 8.01
C LEU A 44 0.78 6.04 8.98
N ASN A 45 -0.03 7.01 9.40
CA ASN A 45 0.37 8.07 10.33
C ASN A 45 0.70 7.56 11.75
N GLU A 46 0.23 6.38 12.13
CA GLU A 46 0.57 5.79 13.44
C GLU A 46 1.88 5.03 13.39
N VAL A 47 2.31 4.64 12.19
CA VAL A 47 3.47 3.78 11.97
C VAL A 47 4.68 4.60 11.46
N MET A 48 4.43 5.72 10.77
CA MET A 48 5.44 6.68 10.31
C MET A 48 5.03 8.12 10.68
N ASP A 49 5.94 8.84 11.35
CA ASP A 49 5.71 10.23 11.78
C ASP A 49 5.85 11.26 10.65
N ASP A 50 6.52 10.92 9.55
CA ASP A 50 6.93 11.87 8.49
C ASP A 50 6.01 11.84 7.26
N THR A 51 4.71 11.58 7.45
CA THR A 51 3.78 11.45 6.32
C THR A 51 2.46 12.19 6.54
N ASP A 52 2.06 13.00 5.56
CA ASP A 52 0.79 13.73 5.56
C ASP A 52 -0.42 12.87 5.12
N LYS A 53 -0.22 11.56 4.92
CA LYS A 53 -1.18 10.61 4.34
C LYS A 53 -2.08 9.97 5.38
N TYR A 54 -2.85 10.79 6.08
CA TYR A 54 -3.87 10.34 7.05
C TYR A 54 -4.95 9.40 6.44
N TYR A 55 -5.03 9.36 5.12
CA TYR A 55 -6.03 8.60 4.37
C TYR A 55 -5.51 7.24 3.88
N VAL A 56 -4.28 6.86 4.20
CA VAL A 56 -3.66 5.59 3.79
C VAL A 56 -3.58 4.67 5.00
N ASP A 57 -4.07 3.45 4.81
CA ASP A 57 -3.90 2.36 5.74
C ASP A 57 -2.90 1.33 5.17
N VAL A 58 -2.03 0.81 6.01
CA VAL A 58 -1.08 -0.25 5.66
C VAL A 58 -1.61 -1.59 6.17
N SER A 59 -1.54 -2.61 5.32
CA SER A 59 -1.84 -3.99 5.67
C SER A 59 -0.54 -4.75 5.88
N MET A 60 -0.40 -5.39 7.04
CA MET A 60 0.76 -6.18 7.42
C MET A 60 0.30 -7.59 7.75
N ARG A 61 1.14 -8.57 7.43
CA ARG A 61 0.87 -9.98 7.64
C ARG A 61 1.92 -10.57 8.56
N VAL A 62 1.50 -11.26 9.61
CA VAL A 62 2.41 -11.98 10.50
C VAL A 62 3.02 -13.17 9.75
N THR A 63 4.34 -13.21 9.64
CA THR A 63 5.09 -14.31 9.01
C THR A 63 5.64 -15.27 10.06
N GLU A 64 6.28 -14.73 11.09
CA GLU A 64 6.98 -15.51 12.10
C GLU A 64 6.54 -15.13 13.52
N VAL A 65 6.63 -16.09 14.43
CA VAL A 65 6.30 -15.89 15.85
C VAL A 65 7.42 -16.50 16.68
N GLU A 66 8.06 -15.66 17.49
CA GLU A 66 9.10 -16.06 18.43
C GLU A 66 8.68 -15.73 19.86
N GLY A 67 8.29 -16.77 20.60
CA GLY A 67 7.77 -16.61 21.96
C GLY A 67 6.47 -15.79 21.96
N ASN A 68 6.51 -14.59 22.56
CA ASN A 68 5.37 -13.68 22.59
C ASN A 68 5.44 -12.59 21.51
N LYS A 69 6.49 -12.55 20.69
CA LYS A 69 6.64 -11.57 19.62
C LYS A 69 6.23 -12.17 18.28
N ALA A 70 5.45 -11.44 17.51
CA ALA A 70 5.00 -11.82 16.18
C ALA A 70 5.59 -10.83 15.16
N PHE A 71 6.46 -11.28 14.27
CA PHE A 71 7.07 -10.45 13.24
C PHE A 71 6.14 -10.38 12.03
N ALA A 72 5.93 -9.17 11.52
CA ALA A 72 5.09 -8.94 10.37
C ALA A 72 5.88 -8.45 9.15
N GLU A 73 5.41 -8.83 7.96
CA GLU A 73 5.83 -8.29 6.68
C GLU A 73 4.71 -7.42 6.09
N ILE A 74 5.08 -6.50 5.19
CA ILE A 74 4.11 -5.66 4.49
C ILE A 74 3.38 -6.50 3.44
N ASP A 75 2.04 -6.51 3.52
CA ASP A 75 1.16 -7.16 2.53
C ASP A 75 0.74 -6.17 1.44
N GLY A 76 0.64 -4.88 1.79
CA GLY A 76 0.31 -3.80 0.87
C GLY A 76 -0.25 -2.57 1.57
N MET A 77 -0.75 -1.61 0.79
CA MET A 77 -1.43 -0.41 1.30
C MET A 77 -2.78 -0.22 0.63
N GLU A 78 -3.67 0.52 1.27
CA GLU A 78 -4.95 0.92 0.72
C GLU A 78 -5.33 2.34 1.13
N CYS A 79 -5.74 3.16 0.18
CA CYS A 79 -6.37 4.45 0.47
C CYS A 79 -7.82 4.28 0.91
N SER A 80 -8.24 5.11 1.87
CA SER A 80 -9.63 5.22 2.31
C SER A 80 -10.58 5.49 1.15
N SER A 81 -11.75 4.85 1.22
CA SER A 81 -12.78 4.96 0.19
C SER A 81 -13.31 6.39 0.04
N GLU A 82 -13.31 7.13 1.15
CA GLU A 82 -13.73 8.51 1.30
C GLU A 82 -12.80 9.44 0.53
N PHE A 83 -11.49 9.22 0.62
CA PHE A 83 -10.50 9.98 -0.13
C PHE A 83 -10.67 9.77 -1.64
N VAL A 84 -10.74 8.50 -2.09
CA VAL A 84 -10.94 8.17 -3.51
C VAL A 84 -12.25 8.77 -4.05
N SER A 85 -13.31 8.74 -3.24
CA SER A 85 -14.61 9.30 -3.64
C SER A 85 -14.59 10.83 -3.75
N ARG A 86 -13.76 11.53 -2.98
CA ARG A 86 -13.59 13.00 -3.04
C ARG A 86 -12.79 13.45 -4.26
N MET A 87 -11.86 12.61 -4.71
CA MET A 87 -10.99 12.86 -5.86
C MET A 87 -11.80 13.01 -7.16
N ILE A 88 -12.83 12.16 -7.33
CA ILE A 88 -13.61 12.07 -8.55
C ILE A 88 -14.78 13.06 -8.51
N ARG A 89 -14.81 14.01 -9.45
CA ARG A 89 -15.87 15.02 -9.54
C ARG A 89 -16.79 14.80 -10.74
N LYS A 90 -17.92 15.49 -10.74
CA LYS A 90 -18.79 15.54 -11.92
C LYS A 90 -18.11 16.33 -13.04
N ARG A 91 -18.32 15.89 -14.29
CA ARG A 91 -17.77 16.51 -15.52
C ARG A 91 -16.25 16.37 -15.69
N SER A 92 -15.62 15.50 -14.91
CA SER A 92 -14.30 14.94 -15.19
C SER A 92 -14.42 13.46 -15.54
N ASP A 93 -13.32 12.89 -16.02
CA ASP A 93 -13.17 11.45 -16.19
C ASP A 93 -12.40 10.88 -14.99
N ARG A 94 -12.73 9.64 -14.64
CA ARG A 94 -11.98 8.85 -13.66
C ARG A 94 -10.88 8.11 -14.42
N PHE A 95 -9.65 8.28 -13.97
CA PHE A 95 -8.50 7.51 -14.43
C PHE A 95 -8.26 6.37 -13.45
N ASP A 96 -8.16 5.15 -13.97
CA ASP A 96 -7.71 3.98 -13.22
C ASP A 96 -6.64 3.28 -14.07
N LEU A 97 -5.59 2.84 -13.39
CA LEU A 97 -4.52 2.00 -13.91
C LEU A 97 -4.28 0.86 -12.92
N VAL A 98 -4.15 -0.36 -13.43
CA VAL A 98 -3.79 -1.55 -12.66
C VAL A 98 -2.62 -2.17 -13.40
N HIS A 99 -1.46 -2.14 -12.78
CA HIS A 99 -0.23 -2.66 -13.35
C HIS A 99 0.45 -3.60 -12.38
N ASP A 100 1.04 -4.66 -12.91
CA ASP A 100 1.75 -5.66 -12.13
C ASP A 100 3.23 -5.46 -12.39
N VAL A 101 3.97 -5.09 -11.34
CA VAL A 101 5.41 -4.83 -11.39
C VAL A 101 6.16 -5.95 -10.67
N THR A 102 7.38 -6.22 -11.11
CA THR A 102 8.30 -7.14 -10.43
C THR A 102 9.44 -6.32 -9.84
N THR A 103 9.69 -6.47 -8.54
CA THR A 103 10.80 -5.80 -7.86
C THR A 103 12.11 -6.56 -8.05
N GLU A 104 13.24 -5.95 -7.65
CA GLU A 104 14.56 -6.58 -7.78
C GLU A 104 14.65 -7.94 -7.06
N ASP A 105 13.91 -8.11 -5.97
CA ASP A 105 13.84 -9.32 -5.16
C ASP A 105 12.84 -10.38 -5.68
N ASP A 106 12.42 -10.28 -6.95
CA ASP A 106 11.50 -11.21 -7.64
C ASP A 106 10.12 -11.32 -6.96
N ARG A 107 9.71 -10.26 -6.24
CA ARG A 107 8.35 -10.14 -5.70
C ARG A 107 7.45 -9.45 -6.71
N GLU A 108 6.32 -10.09 -7.03
CA GLU A 108 5.29 -9.48 -7.88
C GLU A 108 4.36 -8.60 -7.03
N VAL A 109 4.25 -7.32 -7.39
CA VAL A 109 3.39 -6.34 -6.71
C VAL A 109 2.39 -5.78 -7.71
N ARG A 110 1.10 -5.84 -7.36
CA ARG A 110 0.05 -5.16 -8.11
C ARG A 110 -0.12 -3.74 -7.59
N VAL A 111 0.17 -2.76 -8.43
CA VAL A 111 0.00 -1.33 -8.14
C VAL A 111 -1.28 -0.85 -8.82
N LYS A 112 -2.18 -0.23 -8.05
CA LYS A 112 -3.43 0.37 -8.54
C LYS A 112 -3.36 1.88 -8.35
N ILE A 113 -3.40 2.62 -9.44
CA ILE A 113 -3.42 4.09 -9.44
C ILE A 113 -4.84 4.56 -9.77
N VAL A 114 -5.26 5.62 -9.08
CA VAL A 114 -6.51 6.33 -9.35
C VAL A 114 -6.23 7.82 -9.52
N GLY A 115 -6.94 8.46 -10.45
CA GLY A 115 -6.80 9.88 -10.69
C GLY A 115 -8.11 10.53 -11.16
N GLY A 116 -8.22 11.84 -10.91
CA GLY A 116 -9.28 12.68 -11.42
C GLY A 116 -8.74 13.68 -12.44
N THR A 117 -9.28 13.67 -13.66
CA THR A 117 -8.93 14.69 -14.65
C THR A 117 -9.58 16.04 -14.33
N LEU A 118 -9.02 17.16 -14.82
CA LEU A 118 -9.66 18.48 -14.64
C LEU A 118 -10.98 18.60 -15.43
N LYS A 119 -11.01 18.04 -16.64
CA LYS A 119 -12.17 18.02 -17.53
C LYS A 119 -12.25 16.68 -18.23
N LYS A 120 -13.38 16.44 -18.90
CA LYS A 120 -13.47 15.31 -19.83
C LYS A 120 -12.40 15.41 -20.91
N THR A 121 -11.73 14.30 -21.19
CA THR A 121 -10.66 14.22 -22.18
C THR A 121 -10.88 13.05 -23.13
N SER A 122 -10.06 12.95 -24.17
CA SER A 122 -10.14 11.86 -25.14
C SER A 122 -9.59 10.56 -24.56
N SER A 123 -10.13 9.41 -24.99
CA SER A 123 -9.61 8.10 -24.60
C SER A 123 -8.16 7.89 -25.04
N ALA A 124 -7.76 8.46 -26.19
CA ALA A 124 -6.40 8.39 -26.69
C ALA A 124 -5.41 9.08 -25.74
N THR A 125 -5.77 10.25 -25.20
CA THR A 125 -4.95 10.95 -24.21
C THR A 125 -4.82 10.15 -22.92
N LEU A 126 -5.91 9.55 -22.43
CA LEU A 126 -5.85 8.69 -21.23
C LEU A 126 -4.98 7.45 -21.46
N ASN A 127 -5.05 6.84 -22.65
CA ASN A 127 -4.20 5.69 -22.98
C ASN A 127 -2.72 6.08 -23.07
N ALA A 128 -2.40 7.25 -23.62
CA ALA A 128 -1.03 7.74 -23.64
C ALA A 128 -0.47 7.90 -22.21
N VAL A 129 -1.28 8.45 -21.28
CA VAL A 129 -0.89 8.54 -19.86
C VAL A 129 -0.73 7.15 -19.23
N ARG A 130 -1.58 6.17 -19.56
CA ARG A 130 -1.42 4.79 -19.00
C ARG A 130 -0.07 4.20 -19.38
N ASN A 131 0.29 4.24 -20.66
CA ASN A 131 1.54 3.68 -21.14
C ASN A 131 2.75 4.34 -20.45
N GLU A 132 2.76 5.67 -20.35
CA GLU A 132 3.86 6.40 -19.71
C GLU A 132 4.00 6.04 -18.22
N LEU A 133 2.87 5.89 -17.51
CA LEU A 133 2.88 5.52 -16.09
C LEU A 133 3.29 4.05 -15.88
N GLU A 134 2.91 3.15 -16.79
CA GLU A 134 3.35 1.75 -16.77
C GLU A 134 4.87 1.66 -16.92
N ASP A 135 5.45 2.37 -17.90
CA ASP A 135 6.90 2.39 -18.15
C ASP A 135 7.70 2.89 -16.92
N ILE A 136 7.24 3.97 -16.27
CA ILE A 136 7.90 4.53 -15.07
C ILE A 136 7.78 3.59 -13.87
N LEU A 137 6.61 2.95 -13.70
CA LEU A 137 6.41 1.99 -12.62
C LEU A 137 7.35 0.79 -12.75
N ASP A 138 7.53 0.29 -13.98
CA ASP A 138 8.45 -0.81 -14.26
C ASP A 138 9.92 -0.40 -14.02
N GLU A 139 10.32 0.80 -14.44
CA GLU A 139 11.66 1.34 -14.18
C GLU A 139 11.94 1.40 -12.67
N LYS A 140 11.07 2.07 -11.90
CA LYS A 140 11.26 2.25 -10.45
C LYS A 140 11.19 0.96 -9.66
N ALA A 141 10.31 0.04 -10.04
CA ALA A 141 10.20 -1.25 -9.36
C ALA A 141 11.42 -2.13 -9.61
N SER A 142 11.95 -2.14 -10.84
CA SER A 142 13.11 -2.97 -11.20
C SER A 142 14.43 -2.54 -10.55
N GLU A 143 14.53 -1.27 -10.13
CA GLU A 143 15.72 -0.70 -9.50
C GLU A 143 15.77 -0.87 -7.98
N GLN A 144 14.67 -1.31 -7.35
CA GLN A 144 14.52 -1.26 -5.89
C GLN A 144 14.04 -2.60 -5.34
N MET A 145 14.50 -2.93 -4.13
CA MET A 145 13.93 -4.02 -3.36
C MET A 145 12.50 -3.65 -2.91
N TYR A 146 11.65 -4.66 -2.69
CA TYR A 146 10.25 -4.45 -2.28
C TYR A 146 10.08 -3.49 -1.09
N ASN A 147 10.92 -3.64 -0.06
CA ASN A 147 10.86 -2.81 1.13
C ASN A 147 11.14 -1.33 0.83
N GLU A 148 12.19 -1.06 0.05
CA GLU A 148 12.57 0.30 -0.36
C GLU A 148 11.52 0.91 -1.30
N PHE A 149 10.95 0.09 -2.19
CA PHE A 149 9.87 0.51 -3.08
C PHE A 149 8.63 0.94 -2.29
N MET A 150 8.22 0.15 -1.28
CA MET A 150 7.10 0.49 -0.42
C MET A 150 7.37 1.75 0.41
N GLU A 151 8.58 1.92 0.96
CA GLU A 151 9.00 3.14 1.67
C GLU A 151 8.90 4.37 0.76
N ASN A 152 9.38 4.28 -0.48
CA ASN A 152 9.31 5.38 -1.44
C ASN A 152 7.88 5.73 -1.86
N ILE A 153 6.94 4.76 -1.80
CA ILE A 153 5.52 5.06 -2.01
C ILE A 153 4.92 5.75 -0.77
N PHE A 154 5.28 5.33 0.45
CA PHE A 154 4.82 6.00 1.67
C PHE A 154 5.27 7.46 1.71
N LEU A 155 6.53 7.72 1.35
CA LEU A 155 7.15 9.04 1.28
C LEU A 155 6.82 9.87 0.03
N ASP A 156 5.83 9.49 -0.77
CA ASP A 156 5.37 10.22 -1.96
C ASP A 156 6.32 10.33 -3.15
N LYS A 157 7.59 9.92 -3.05
CA LYS A 157 8.59 10.10 -4.12
C LYS A 157 8.16 9.49 -5.46
N VAL A 158 7.59 8.28 -5.43
CA VAL A 158 7.08 7.62 -6.65
C VAL A 158 5.85 8.37 -7.19
N GLN A 159 5.00 8.90 -6.30
CA GLN A 159 3.78 9.62 -6.69
C GLN A 159 4.10 10.98 -7.31
N GLU A 160 5.14 11.67 -6.85
CA GLU A 160 5.63 12.93 -7.44
C GLU A 160 6.13 12.72 -8.88
N ASP A 161 7.01 11.73 -9.09
CA ASP A 161 7.53 11.40 -10.43
C ASP A 161 6.39 11.05 -11.41
N LEU A 162 5.42 10.25 -10.98
CA LEU A 162 4.24 9.88 -11.78
C LEU A 162 3.36 11.09 -12.11
N ARG A 163 3.19 12.03 -11.17
CA ARG A 163 2.39 13.24 -11.40
C ARG A 163 3.05 14.16 -12.41
N ASP A 164 4.36 14.39 -12.29
CA ASP A 164 5.08 15.28 -13.18
C ASP A 164 4.97 14.78 -14.63
N LYS A 165 5.17 13.48 -14.83
CA LYS A 165 5.05 12.83 -16.14
C LYS A 165 3.63 12.82 -16.69
N ALA A 166 2.65 12.51 -15.83
CA ALA A 166 1.25 12.59 -16.24
C ALA A 166 0.86 14.02 -16.68
N ASN A 167 1.34 15.04 -15.97
CA ASN A 167 1.06 16.45 -16.25
C ASN A 167 1.69 16.96 -17.55
N GLU A 168 2.79 16.37 -18.04
CA GLU A 168 3.36 16.67 -19.36
C GLU A 168 2.36 16.35 -20.49
N ILE A 169 1.59 15.27 -20.35
CA ILE A 169 0.59 14.82 -21.34
C ILE A 169 -0.75 15.50 -21.12
N TYR A 170 -1.26 15.45 -19.88
CA TYR A 170 -2.55 16.04 -19.53
C TYR A 170 -2.60 16.42 -18.04
N PRO A 171 -3.07 17.63 -17.69
CA PRO A 171 -3.10 18.06 -16.30
C PRO A 171 -4.13 17.29 -15.47
N PHE A 172 -3.67 16.59 -14.44
CA PHE A 172 -4.51 15.93 -13.46
C PHE A 172 -4.86 16.88 -12.32
N ARG A 173 -6.05 16.69 -11.74
CA ARG A 173 -6.41 17.39 -10.51
C ARG A 173 -5.69 16.76 -9.32
N GLU A 174 -5.80 15.45 -9.24
CA GLU A 174 -5.30 14.57 -8.20
C GLU A 174 -5.00 13.23 -8.89
N LEU A 175 -3.85 12.62 -8.59
CA LEU A 175 -3.40 11.33 -9.11
C LEU A 175 -2.70 10.65 -7.94
N GLU A 176 -3.11 9.43 -7.59
CA GLU A 176 -2.60 8.74 -6.41
C GLU A 176 -2.56 7.22 -6.54
N ILE A 177 -1.60 6.58 -5.88
CA ILE A 177 -1.58 5.11 -5.75
C ILE A 177 -2.65 4.74 -4.73
N ARG A 178 -3.74 4.15 -5.21
CA ARG A 178 -4.90 3.75 -4.42
C ARG A 178 -4.62 2.52 -3.58
N LYS A 179 -3.91 1.54 -4.15
CA LYS A 179 -3.71 0.24 -3.50
C LYS A 179 -2.46 -0.43 -4.03
N THR A 180 -1.72 -1.07 -3.15
CA THR A 180 -0.71 -2.06 -3.51
C THR A 180 -1.09 -3.41 -2.92
N GLU A 181 -0.88 -4.47 -3.68
CA GLU A 181 -1.13 -5.84 -3.24
C GLU A 181 0.08 -6.68 -3.61
N LEU A 182 0.72 -7.31 -2.61
CA LEU A 182 1.71 -8.35 -2.88
C LEU A 182 0.99 -9.57 -3.46
N LYS A 183 1.45 -10.06 -4.62
CA LYS A 183 1.00 -11.33 -5.18
C LYS A 183 1.88 -12.45 -4.61
N GLU A 184 1.24 -13.41 -3.96
CA GLU A 184 1.87 -14.68 -3.54
C GLU A 184 1.94 -15.69 -4.69
#